data_AF-A0A0F7BYW8-F1
#
_entry.id   AF-A0A0F7BYW8-F1
#
_cell.length_a   1.000
_cell.length_b   1.000
_cell.length_c   1.000
_cell.angle_alpha   90.00
_cell.angle_beta   90.00
_cell.angle_gamma   90.00
#
_symmetry.space_group_name_H-M   'P 1'
#
loop_
_entity.id
_entity.type
_entity.pdbx_description
1 polymer ?
#
loop_
_entity_poly.entity_id
_entity_poly.type
_entity_poly.pdbx_seq_one_letter_code
_entity_poly.pdbx_strand_id
1 'polypeptide(L)'
;MKQWKNRWQHMAIVAFTVLLFPVSTSSDIAWAQLLSPVPSEPIQGALILTMNPHVMKAITHYYGYPRAYDLSSAKVVGVSRLTNQPHSYEAVFQVKTYEGNHSPPFAIETIKLAVHPNGIQLTGYSHQGDEWEEKRKAEEQQVQKEFEEYFQMKLAGYQQIGYYQIAHQYRDEPDNALLLLNQELLSQKEAIQKQVYLLPMTFLGKRDGYILYKRPDGRQIVYFLLKELGTWKLDKMKHVPSKEVSKVSLAFV
;
A
#
# COMPACT_ATOMS: atom_id res chain seq x y z
N MET A 1 -59.15 -16.76 50.86
CA MET A 1 -59.02 -16.00 49.60
C MET A 1 -57.60 -16.13 49.07
N LYS A 2 -57.51 -16.71 47.86
CA LYS A 2 -56.41 -16.78 46.88
C LYS A 2 -54.98 -16.40 47.28
N GLN A 3 -54.13 -17.43 47.26
CA GLN A 3 -52.75 -17.33 46.79
C GLN A 3 -52.71 -16.77 45.36
N TRP A 4 -51.76 -15.89 45.06
CA TRP A 4 -51.28 -15.67 43.70
C TRP A 4 -49.75 -15.74 43.67
N LYS A 5 -49.29 -16.86 43.11
CA LYS A 5 -47.93 -17.09 42.61
C LYS A 5 -47.69 -16.19 41.39
N ASN A 6 -46.51 -15.58 41.34
CA ASN A 6 -45.75 -15.31 40.12
C ASN A 6 -44.27 -15.41 40.55
N ARG A 7 -43.48 -16.45 40.23
CA ARG A 7 -42.94 -16.82 38.89
C ARG A 7 -42.54 -15.52 38.20
N TRP A 8 -41.28 -15.12 38.12
CA TRP A 8 -40.22 -15.62 37.22
C TRP A 8 -38.86 -15.51 37.96
N GLN A 9 -38.13 -16.60 38.20
CA GLN A 9 -37.27 -17.35 37.27
C GLN A 9 -36.04 -16.57 36.76
N HIS A 10 -34.90 -16.98 37.33
CA HIS A 10 -33.53 -16.98 36.78
C HIS A 10 -32.85 -15.61 36.57
N MET A 11 -32.05 -15.22 37.58
CA MET A 11 -30.82 -14.48 37.31
C MET A 11 -29.94 -15.34 36.40
N ALA A 12 -29.98 -15.09 35.09
CA ALA A 12 -28.92 -15.50 34.20
C ALA A 12 -27.72 -14.58 34.50
N ILE A 13 -26.79 -15.06 35.33
CA ILE A 13 -25.44 -14.52 35.37
C ILE A 13 -24.85 -14.88 34.00
N VAL A 14 -24.89 -13.94 33.06
CA VAL A 14 -24.10 -14.02 31.84
C VAL A 14 -22.66 -13.77 32.26
N ALA A 15 -21.95 -14.84 32.62
CA ALA A 15 -20.51 -14.83 32.70
C ALA A 15 -19.99 -14.54 31.29
N PHE A 16 -19.64 -13.28 31.05
CA PHE A 16 -18.92 -12.89 29.84
C PHE A 16 -17.49 -13.40 30.00
N THR A 17 -17.29 -14.70 29.75
CA THR A 17 -15.97 -15.24 29.49
C THR A 17 -15.44 -14.54 28.25
N VAL A 18 -14.67 -13.48 28.46
CA VAL A 18 -13.75 -12.95 27.46
C VAL A 18 -12.77 -14.09 27.22
N LEU A 19 -13.07 -14.93 26.24
CA LEU A 19 -12.06 -15.70 25.54
C LEU A 19 -11.14 -14.65 24.92
N LEU A 20 -10.12 -14.28 25.67
CA LEU A 20 -8.88 -13.76 25.14
C LEU A 20 -8.38 -14.87 24.21
N PHE A 21 -8.86 -14.88 22.98
CA PHE A 21 -8.06 -15.40 21.90
C PHE A 21 -6.79 -14.57 21.98
N PRO A 22 -5.62 -15.15 22.33
CA PRO A 22 -4.41 -14.50 21.92
C PRO A 22 -4.60 -14.31 20.42
N VAL A 23 -4.69 -13.06 19.98
CA VAL A 23 -4.32 -12.72 18.63
C VAL A 23 -2.88 -13.18 18.60
N SER A 24 -2.67 -14.42 18.15
CA SER A 24 -1.37 -14.88 17.75
C SER A 24 -0.99 -13.89 16.66
N THR A 25 -0.26 -12.85 17.05
CA THR A 25 0.59 -12.10 16.14
C THR A 25 1.37 -13.19 15.48
N SER A 26 0.99 -13.51 14.24
CA SER A 26 1.53 -14.61 13.49
C SER A 26 3.02 -14.48 13.64
N SER A 27 3.59 -15.45 14.38
CA SER A 27 5.02 -15.61 14.51
C SER A 27 5.59 -15.40 13.13
N ASP A 28 6.67 -14.63 13.04
CA ASP A 28 7.59 -14.66 11.91
C ASP A 28 7.96 -16.13 11.69
N ILE A 29 7.13 -16.85 10.93
CA ILE A 29 7.48 -18.14 10.39
C ILE A 29 8.54 -17.76 9.40
N ALA A 30 9.79 -17.96 9.78
CA ALA A 30 10.90 -18.00 8.87
C ALA A 30 10.44 -18.82 7.65
N TRP A 31 10.11 -18.12 6.55
CA TRP A 31 9.56 -18.71 5.32
C TRP A 31 10.56 -19.64 4.60
N ALA A 32 11.72 -19.87 5.22
CA ALA A 32 12.72 -20.83 4.83
C ALA A 32 12.46 -22.16 5.54
N GLN A 33 11.62 -23.03 4.95
CA GLN A 33 11.79 -24.49 4.97
C GLN A 33 10.65 -25.20 4.25
N LEU A 34 10.75 -25.22 2.92
CA LEU A 34 10.69 -26.40 2.05
C LEU A 34 11.01 -25.86 0.64
N LEU A 35 12.22 -26.11 0.15
CA LEU A 35 12.61 -25.80 -1.22
C LEU A 35 11.72 -26.64 -2.14
N SER A 36 10.59 -26.08 -2.53
CA SER A 36 9.77 -26.64 -3.60
C SER A 36 10.65 -26.73 -4.85
N PRO A 37 10.60 -27.83 -5.61
CA PRO A 37 11.47 -27.98 -6.76
C PRO A 37 11.24 -26.82 -7.74
N VAL A 38 12.35 -26.26 -8.21
CA VAL A 38 12.33 -25.24 -9.27
C VAL A 38 12.17 -25.98 -10.60
N PRO A 39 11.17 -25.63 -11.45
CA PRO A 39 11.00 -26.25 -12.75
C PRO A 39 12.19 -26.03 -13.70
N SER A 40 12.28 -26.77 -14.80
CA SER A 40 13.26 -26.50 -15.86
C SER A 40 13.01 -25.14 -16.53
N GLU A 41 14.06 -24.52 -17.09
CA GLU A 41 14.02 -23.19 -17.71
C GLU A 41 12.84 -22.98 -18.69
N PRO A 42 12.54 -23.88 -19.65
CA PRO A 42 11.39 -23.70 -20.53
C PRO A 42 10.05 -23.67 -19.79
N ILE A 43 9.90 -24.49 -18.74
CA ILE A 43 8.68 -24.54 -17.92
C ILE A 43 8.58 -23.27 -17.08
N GLN A 44 9.68 -22.78 -16.51
CA GLN A 44 9.68 -21.51 -15.78
C GLN A 44 9.25 -20.34 -16.67
N GLY A 45 9.84 -20.22 -17.87
CA GLY A 45 9.47 -19.17 -18.82
C GLY A 45 8.00 -19.22 -19.21
N ALA A 46 7.48 -20.42 -19.50
CA ALA A 46 6.05 -20.61 -19.78
C ALA A 46 5.16 -20.24 -18.58
N LEU A 47 5.54 -20.62 -17.36
CA LEU A 47 4.81 -20.26 -16.13
C LEU A 47 4.82 -18.75 -15.89
N ILE A 48 5.96 -18.08 -16.03
CA ILE A 48 6.06 -16.62 -15.87
C ILE A 48 5.11 -15.93 -16.85
N LEU A 49 5.16 -16.28 -18.14
CA LEU A 49 4.34 -15.65 -19.17
C LEU A 49 2.83 -15.90 -18.95
N THR A 50 2.46 -17.15 -18.65
CA THR A 50 1.05 -17.53 -18.46
C THR A 50 0.47 -17.01 -17.15
N MET A 51 1.27 -16.89 -16.10
CA MET A 51 0.82 -16.41 -14.78
C MET A 51 0.95 -14.89 -14.62
N ASN A 52 1.58 -14.19 -15.58
CA ASN A 52 1.82 -12.76 -15.53
C ASN A 52 0.57 -11.92 -15.18
N PRO A 53 -0.64 -12.18 -15.74
CA PRO A 53 -1.84 -11.43 -15.36
C PRO A 53 -2.20 -11.60 -13.87
N HIS A 54 -1.96 -12.77 -13.29
CA HIS A 54 -2.24 -13.05 -11.88
C HIS A 54 -1.19 -12.44 -10.95
N VAL A 55 0.08 -12.46 -11.36
CA VAL A 55 1.17 -11.75 -10.68
C VAL A 55 0.89 -10.25 -10.65
N MET A 56 0.54 -9.65 -11.79
CA MET A 56 0.18 -8.23 -11.85
C MET A 56 -1.05 -7.89 -11.02
N LYS A 57 -2.07 -8.76 -11.01
CA LYS A 57 -3.25 -8.59 -10.17
C LYS A 57 -2.88 -8.63 -8.67
N ALA A 58 -1.97 -9.51 -8.26
CA ALA A 58 -1.49 -9.58 -6.88
C ALA A 58 -0.73 -8.31 -6.47
N ILE A 59 0.17 -7.80 -7.32
CA ILE A 59 0.87 -6.54 -7.10
C ILE A 59 -0.10 -5.37 -7.01
N THR A 60 -1.06 -5.29 -7.94
CA THR A 60 -2.07 -4.23 -7.94
C THR A 60 -2.95 -4.29 -6.70
N HIS A 61 -3.28 -5.49 -6.22
CA HIS A 61 -4.03 -5.67 -4.98
C HIS A 61 -3.26 -5.18 -3.76
N TYR A 62 -1.95 -5.47 -3.68
CA TYR A 62 -1.11 -5.03 -2.57
C TYR A 62 -0.92 -3.50 -2.54
N TYR A 63 -0.58 -2.90 -3.68
CA TYR A 63 -0.28 -1.46 -3.75
C TYR A 63 -1.51 -0.56 -3.93
N GLY A 64 -2.62 -1.09 -4.47
CA GLY A 64 -3.77 -0.30 -4.94
C GLY A 64 -3.58 0.32 -6.33
N TYR A 65 -2.43 0.08 -6.97
CA TYR A 65 -2.08 0.47 -8.34
C TYR A 65 -1.05 -0.52 -8.90
N PRO A 66 -0.93 -0.64 -10.24
CA PRO A 66 0.09 -1.49 -10.83
C PRO A 66 1.48 -0.88 -10.64
N ARG A 67 2.40 -1.62 -10.03
CA ARG A 67 3.85 -1.38 -10.14
C ARG A 67 4.43 -2.19 -11.29
N ALA A 68 5.32 -1.59 -12.07
CA ALA A 68 5.96 -2.26 -13.18
C ALA A 68 7.09 -3.17 -12.69
N TYR A 69 7.41 -4.21 -13.47
CA TYR A 69 8.60 -5.03 -13.33
C TYR A 69 9.01 -5.57 -14.70
N ASP A 70 10.30 -5.85 -14.87
CA ASP A 70 10.81 -6.50 -16.07
C ASP A 70 10.57 -8.00 -16.00
N LEU A 71 10.04 -8.61 -17.07
CA LEU A 71 9.86 -10.07 -17.13
C LEU A 71 11.18 -10.83 -16.94
N SER A 72 12.31 -10.23 -17.31
CA SER A 72 13.66 -10.78 -17.08
C SER A 72 14.05 -10.85 -15.60
N SER A 73 13.38 -10.08 -14.73
CA SER A 73 13.57 -10.12 -13.28
C SER A 73 12.68 -11.15 -12.59
N ALA A 74 11.68 -11.68 -13.29
CA ALA A 74 10.73 -12.64 -12.74
C ALA A 74 11.35 -14.03 -12.63
N LYS A 75 11.10 -14.71 -11.51
CA LYS A 75 11.61 -16.04 -11.22
C LYS A 75 10.52 -16.93 -10.63
N VAL A 76 10.50 -18.20 -11.02
CA VAL A 76 9.73 -19.22 -10.30
C VAL A 76 10.65 -19.80 -9.23
N VAL A 77 10.41 -19.46 -7.97
CA VAL A 77 11.27 -19.91 -6.86
C VAL A 77 10.85 -21.27 -6.31
N GLY A 78 9.71 -21.79 -6.77
CA GLY A 78 9.31 -23.17 -6.51
C GLY A 78 7.90 -23.50 -6.97
N VAL A 79 7.65 -24.77 -7.23
CA VAL A 79 6.31 -25.32 -7.48
C VAL A 79 6.13 -26.57 -6.64
N SER A 80 5.04 -26.65 -5.89
CA SER A 80 4.69 -27.84 -5.11
C SER A 80 3.25 -28.26 -5.36
N ARG A 81 2.97 -29.56 -5.17
CA ARG A 81 1.60 -30.08 -5.27
C ARG A 81 0.87 -29.77 -3.96
N LEU A 82 -0.37 -29.31 -4.07
CA LEU A 82 -1.25 -29.16 -2.91
C LEU A 82 -1.76 -30.54 -2.48
N THR A 83 -1.38 -30.98 -1.27
CA THR A 83 -1.64 -32.35 -0.78
C THR A 83 -3.12 -32.68 -0.63
N ASN A 84 -3.95 -31.68 -0.35
CA ASN A 84 -5.38 -31.86 -0.08
C ASN A 84 -6.26 -31.71 -1.33
N GLN A 85 -5.67 -31.42 -2.49
CA GLN A 85 -6.43 -31.17 -3.72
C GLN A 85 -5.74 -31.82 -4.93
N PRO A 86 -6.34 -32.88 -5.50
CA PRO A 86 -5.85 -33.48 -6.73
C PRO A 86 -5.70 -32.42 -7.84
N HIS A 87 -4.66 -32.57 -8.66
CA HIS A 87 -4.35 -31.68 -9.79
C HIS A 87 -4.20 -30.19 -9.45
N SER A 88 -3.89 -29.88 -8.19
CA SER A 88 -3.65 -28.51 -7.75
C SER A 88 -2.21 -28.31 -7.30
N TYR A 89 -1.68 -27.14 -7.60
CA TYR A 89 -0.28 -26.79 -7.34
C TYR A 89 -0.19 -25.41 -6.69
N GLU A 90 0.80 -25.18 -5.85
CA GLU A 90 1.22 -23.85 -5.44
C GLU A 90 2.49 -23.49 -6.21
N ALA A 91 2.44 -22.38 -6.94
CA ALA A 91 3.58 -21.79 -7.63
C ALA A 91 3.99 -20.51 -6.92
N VAL A 92 5.29 -20.38 -6.64
CA VAL A 92 5.86 -19.21 -5.96
C VAL A 92 6.69 -18.42 -6.95
N PHE A 93 6.33 -17.15 -7.11
CA PHE A 93 6.99 -16.19 -7.99
C PHE A 93 7.76 -15.18 -7.17
N GLN A 94 8.89 -14.73 -7.69
CA GLN A 94 9.62 -13.57 -7.18
C GLN A 94 9.83 -12.58 -8.33
N VAL A 95 9.50 -11.31 -8.12
CA VAL A 95 9.70 -10.24 -9.11
C VAL A 95 10.33 -9.01 -8.46
N LYS A 96 11.10 -8.24 -9.23
CA LYS A 96 11.64 -6.95 -8.78
C LYS A 96 10.80 -5.81 -9.36
N THR A 97 9.99 -5.17 -8.53
CA THR A 97 9.13 -4.05 -8.93
C THR A 97 9.86 -2.71 -8.79
N TYR A 98 9.37 -1.72 -9.54
CA TYR A 98 9.80 -0.32 -9.48
C TYR A 98 8.64 0.63 -9.76
N GLU A 99 8.87 1.91 -9.50
CA GLU A 99 7.96 3.00 -9.84
C GLU A 99 8.53 3.85 -10.98
N GLY A 100 7.64 4.42 -11.80
CA GLY A 100 8.04 5.30 -12.89
C GLY A 100 9.05 4.67 -13.86
N ASN A 101 10.14 5.40 -14.15
CA ASN A 101 11.10 5.08 -15.20
C ASN A 101 12.24 4.17 -14.71
N HIS A 102 11.93 2.93 -14.32
CA HIS A 102 12.90 1.92 -13.86
C HIS A 102 13.85 2.42 -12.75
N SER A 103 13.36 3.28 -11.87
CA SER A 103 14.15 3.95 -10.83
C SER A 103 13.70 3.50 -9.44
N PRO A 104 14.55 3.66 -8.39
CA PRO A 104 14.14 3.41 -7.02
C PRO A 104 12.85 4.19 -6.63
N PRO A 105 12.06 3.68 -5.69
CA PRO A 105 12.29 2.45 -4.92
C PRO A 105 12.14 1.18 -5.75
N PHE A 106 12.99 0.21 -5.43
CA PHE A 106 12.79 -1.16 -5.83
C PHE A 106 12.16 -1.97 -4.70
N ALA A 107 11.42 -3.01 -5.06
CA ALA A 107 10.97 -3.99 -4.09
C ALA A 107 10.98 -5.40 -4.67
N ILE A 108 11.33 -6.37 -3.83
CA ILE A 108 11.23 -7.79 -4.15
C ILE A 108 9.87 -8.28 -3.66
N GLU A 109 8.99 -8.64 -4.61
CA GLU A 109 7.69 -9.21 -4.31
C GLU A 109 7.76 -10.73 -4.44
N THR A 110 7.41 -11.43 -3.37
CA THR A 110 7.25 -12.89 -3.37
C THR A 110 5.77 -13.24 -3.32
N ILE A 111 5.28 -13.91 -4.36
CA ILE A 111 3.85 -14.08 -4.64
C ILE A 111 3.56 -15.58 -4.76
N LYS A 112 2.62 -16.08 -3.95
CA LYS A 112 2.17 -17.48 -3.99
C LYS A 112 0.82 -17.57 -4.67
N LEU A 113 0.76 -18.37 -5.73
CA LEU A 113 -0.45 -18.62 -6.48
C LEU A 113 -0.81 -20.10 -6.39
N ALA A 114 -1.99 -20.40 -5.85
CA ALA A 114 -2.59 -21.71 -5.98
C ALA A 114 -3.26 -21.82 -7.36
N VAL A 115 -2.87 -22.85 -8.10
CA VAL A 115 -3.34 -23.16 -9.44
C VAL A 115 -4.22 -24.40 -9.36
N HIS A 116 -5.49 -24.23 -9.71
CA HIS A 116 -6.51 -25.26 -9.70
C HIS A 116 -7.12 -25.42 -11.09
N PRO A 117 -7.78 -26.55 -11.39
CA PRO A 117 -8.51 -26.72 -12.64
C PRO A 117 -9.60 -25.65 -12.90
N ASN A 118 -10.16 -25.07 -11.83
CA ASN A 118 -11.22 -24.07 -11.88
C ASN A 118 -10.72 -22.62 -11.77
N GLY A 119 -9.42 -22.38 -11.63
CA GLY A 119 -8.87 -21.03 -11.56
C GLY A 119 -7.61 -20.90 -10.72
N ILE A 120 -7.21 -19.65 -10.53
CA ILE A 120 -5.96 -19.28 -9.87
C ILE A 120 -6.26 -18.33 -8.72
N GLN A 121 -5.70 -18.62 -7.55
CA GLN A 121 -5.92 -17.87 -6.32
C GLN A 121 -4.60 -17.39 -5.73
N LEU A 122 -4.56 -16.12 -5.29
CA LEU A 122 -3.48 -15.60 -4.46
C LEU A 122 -3.57 -16.20 -3.05
N THR A 123 -2.57 -16.97 -2.64
CA THR A 123 -2.51 -17.61 -1.31
C THR A 123 -1.50 -16.96 -0.38
N GLY A 124 -0.60 -16.14 -0.90
CA GLY A 124 0.38 -15.42 -0.10
C GLY A 124 1.07 -14.31 -0.88
N TYR A 125 1.43 -13.25 -0.16
CA TYR A 125 2.16 -12.11 -0.69
C TYR A 125 3.15 -11.63 0.38
N SER A 126 4.42 -11.47 0.01
CA SER A 126 5.45 -10.91 0.87
C SER A 126 6.20 -9.84 0.11
N HIS A 127 6.31 -8.68 0.73
CA HIS A 127 6.95 -7.50 0.19
C HIS A 127 8.25 -7.20 0.92
N GLN A 128 9.31 -6.94 0.17
CA GLN A 128 10.58 -6.48 0.70
C GLN A 128 11.09 -5.28 -0.11
N GLY A 129 10.81 -4.08 0.39
CA GLY A 129 11.34 -2.82 -0.16
C GLY A 129 12.85 -2.68 0.05
N ASP A 130 13.47 -1.83 -0.76
CA ASP A 130 14.87 -1.43 -0.61
C ASP A 130 15.07 -0.27 0.38
N GLU A 131 16.32 0.13 0.59
CA GLU A 131 16.66 1.27 1.45
C GLU A 131 15.99 2.59 1.01
N TRP A 132 15.66 2.72 -0.29
CA TRP A 132 14.97 3.89 -0.82
C TRP A 132 13.49 3.87 -0.50
N GLU A 133 12.87 2.72 -0.30
CA GLU A 133 11.53 2.65 0.26
C GLU A 133 11.50 3.06 1.74
N GLU A 134 12.48 2.60 2.53
CA GLU A 134 12.59 2.94 3.95
C GLU A 134 12.84 4.43 4.18
N LYS A 135 13.82 5.00 3.47
CA LYS A 135 14.14 6.43 3.54
C LYS A 135 12.93 7.30 3.15
N ARG A 136 12.07 6.85 2.22
CA ARG A 136 10.88 7.61 1.78
C ARG A 136 9.83 7.55 2.87
N LYS A 137 9.56 6.38 3.43
CA LYS A 137 8.63 6.23 4.57
C LYS A 137 9.04 7.10 5.75
N ALA A 138 10.35 7.18 6.04
CA ALA A 138 10.86 8.05 7.10
C ALA A 138 10.62 9.54 6.78
N GLU A 139 10.88 9.96 5.54
CA GLU A 139 10.62 11.34 5.10
C GLU A 139 9.11 11.67 5.14
N GLU A 140 8.24 10.77 4.65
CA GLU A 140 6.77 10.90 4.71
C GLU A 140 6.28 11.10 6.15
N GLN A 141 6.77 10.27 7.09
CA GLN A 141 6.45 10.38 8.51
C GLN A 141 6.93 11.70 9.11
N GLN A 142 8.12 12.17 8.72
CA GLN A 142 8.67 13.43 9.18
C GLN A 142 7.84 14.62 8.68
N VAL A 143 7.44 14.62 7.39
CA VAL A 143 6.58 15.66 6.82
C VAL A 143 5.20 15.67 7.49
N GLN A 144 4.61 14.49 7.73
CA GLN A 144 3.37 14.37 8.48
C GLN A 144 3.51 14.98 9.89
N LYS A 145 4.59 14.64 10.60
CA LYS A 145 4.84 15.15 11.96
C LYS A 145 5.00 16.67 11.98
N GLU A 146 5.75 17.23 11.03
CA GLU A 146 5.93 18.68 10.90
C GLU A 146 4.61 19.40 10.63
N PHE A 147 3.75 18.83 9.78
CA PHE A 147 2.40 19.33 9.57
C PHE A 147 1.57 19.30 10.87
N GLU A 148 1.55 18.16 11.57
CA GLU A 148 0.79 18.00 12.82
C GLU A 148 1.24 19.01 13.88
N GLU A 149 2.55 19.23 14.02
CA GLU A 149 3.13 20.23 14.92
C GLU A 149 2.78 21.66 14.50
N TYR A 150 2.95 22.01 13.23
CA TYR A 150 2.76 23.39 12.76
C TYR A 150 1.30 23.82 12.87
N PHE A 151 0.37 22.94 12.51
CA PHE A 151 -1.05 23.24 12.54
C PHE A 151 -1.75 22.83 13.84
N GLN A 152 -1.01 22.26 14.80
CA GLN A 152 -1.55 21.80 16.09
C GLN A 152 -2.75 20.86 15.92
N MET A 153 -2.62 19.91 14.98
CA MET A 153 -3.68 18.94 14.64
C MET A 153 -3.12 17.53 14.46
N LYS A 154 -4.00 16.53 14.47
CA LYS A 154 -3.64 15.12 14.25
C LYS A 154 -4.29 14.59 12.99
N LEU A 155 -3.50 13.87 12.19
CA LEU A 155 -3.98 13.15 11.02
C LEU A 155 -4.37 11.70 11.36
N ALA A 156 -4.24 11.30 12.62
CA ALA A 156 -4.79 10.05 13.13
C ALA A 156 -6.29 9.95 12.81
N GLY A 157 -6.70 8.88 12.12
CA GLY A 157 -8.07 8.67 11.69
C GLY A 157 -8.40 9.15 10.27
N TYR A 158 -7.45 9.82 9.59
CA TYR A 158 -7.55 10.09 8.16
C TYR A 158 -7.06 8.88 7.37
N GLN A 159 -7.71 8.63 6.23
CA GLN A 159 -7.19 7.67 5.26
C GLN A 159 -6.05 8.32 4.49
N GLN A 160 -4.84 7.79 4.61
CA GLN A 160 -3.71 8.19 3.78
C GLN A 160 -3.79 7.47 2.43
N ILE A 161 -3.67 8.23 1.34
CA ILE A 161 -3.66 7.73 -0.04
C ILE A 161 -2.49 8.40 -0.78
N GLY A 162 -1.68 7.61 -1.46
CA GLY A 162 -0.55 8.09 -2.25
C GLY A 162 -0.94 8.53 -3.66
N TYR A 163 -0.08 9.32 -4.30
CA TYR A 163 -0.29 9.84 -5.66
C TYR A 163 -0.64 8.75 -6.68
N TYR A 164 0.14 7.66 -6.76
CA TYR A 164 -0.10 6.62 -7.75
C TYR A 164 -1.42 5.86 -7.53
N GLN A 165 -1.88 5.73 -6.28
CA GLN A 165 -3.18 5.17 -5.96
C GLN A 165 -4.30 6.08 -6.48
N ILE A 166 -4.18 7.40 -6.27
CA ILE A 166 -5.13 8.40 -6.80
C ILE A 166 -5.13 8.37 -8.33
N ALA A 167 -3.96 8.39 -8.96
CA ALA A 167 -3.81 8.35 -10.41
C ALA A 167 -4.37 7.06 -11.03
N HIS A 168 -4.26 5.94 -10.33
CA HIS A 168 -4.86 4.68 -10.77
C HIS A 168 -6.37 4.69 -10.58
N GLN A 169 -6.87 5.12 -9.42
CA GLN A 169 -8.30 5.15 -9.09
C GLN A 169 -9.09 6.05 -10.03
N TYR A 170 -8.56 7.21 -10.39
CA TYR A 170 -9.23 8.21 -11.23
C TYR A 170 -8.67 8.28 -12.65
N ARG A 171 -8.05 7.19 -13.13
CA ARG A 171 -7.45 7.12 -14.48
C ARG A 171 -8.45 7.51 -15.58
N ASP A 172 -9.70 7.07 -15.43
CA ASP A 172 -10.76 7.29 -16.42
C ASP A 172 -11.60 8.55 -16.12
N GLU A 173 -11.21 9.31 -15.09
CA GLU A 173 -11.84 10.58 -14.67
C GLU A 173 -10.77 11.70 -14.63
N PRO A 174 -10.27 12.17 -15.78
CA PRO A 174 -9.14 13.11 -15.82
C PRO A 174 -9.45 14.46 -15.14
N ASP A 175 -10.73 14.85 -15.07
CA ASP A 175 -11.18 16.08 -14.41
C ASP A 175 -11.37 15.92 -12.89
N ASN A 176 -11.02 14.77 -12.32
CA ASN A 176 -11.15 14.53 -10.89
C ASN A 176 -10.27 15.50 -10.08
N ALA A 177 -10.89 16.25 -9.17
CA ALA A 177 -10.21 17.29 -8.40
C ALA A 177 -9.01 16.76 -7.59
N LEU A 178 -9.09 15.56 -7.00
CA LEU A 178 -7.96 15.01 -6.25
C LEU A 178 -6.77 14.71 -7.17
N LEU A 179 -7.04 14.16 -8.36
CA LEU A 179 -6.01 13.88 -9.34
C LEU A 179 -5.34 15.19 -9.82
N LEU A 180 -6.14 16.16 -10.22
CA LEU A 180 -5.66 17.44 -10.72
C LEU A 180 -4.82 18.20 -9.69
N LEU A 181 -5.27 18.27 -8.44
CA LEU A 181 -4.53 18.95 -7.37
C LEU A 181 -3.19 18.28 -7.06
N ASN A 182 -3.14 16.94 -7.08
CA ASN A 182 -1.89 16.21 -6.90
C ASN A 182 -0.93 16.42 -8.10
N GLN A 183 -1.46 16.38 -9.32
CA GLN A 183 -0.67 16.65 -10.54
C GLN A 183 -0.16 18.09 -10.58
N GLU A 184 -0.96 19.06 -10.15
CA GLU A 184 -0.56 20.47 -10.10
C GLU A 184 0.72 20.64 -9.27
N LEU A 185 0.77 20.03 -8.07
CA LEU A 185 1.93 20.05 -7.18
C LEU A 185 3.19 19.44 -7.81
N LEU A 186 3.02 18.40 -8.64
CA LEU A 186 4.10 17.76 -9.40
C LEU A 186 4.49 18.53 -10.68
N SER A 187 3.56 19.29 -11.28
CA SER A 187 3.76 19.99 -12.56
C SER A 187 4.51 21.31 -12.41
N GLN A 188 4.64 21.82 -11.19
CA GLN A 188 5.49 22.97 -10.90
C GLN A 188 6.94 22.59 -11.29
N LYS A 189 7.36 23.04 -12.48
CA LYS A 189 8.55 22.76 -13.32
C LYS A 189 9.85 22.24 -12.67
N GLU A 190 10.05 22.40 -11.37
CA GLU A 190 11.21 21.92 -10.64
C GLU A 190 11.16 20.41 -10.31
N ALA A 191 9.98 19.80 -10.32
CA ALA A 191 9.77 18.39 -9.96
C ALA A 191 10.05 17.39 -11.09
N ILE A 192 10.23 17.86 -12.33
CA ILE A 192 10.43 16.99 -13.50
C ILE A 192 11.93 16.78 -13.80
N GLN A 193 12.80 17.71 -13.37
CA GLN A 193 14.26 17.61 -13.61
C GLN A 193 15.03 16.88 -12.52
N LYS A 194 14.45 16.73 -11.33
CA LYS A 194 15.00 15.90 -10.25
C LYS A 194 14.01 14.78 -10.06
N GLN A 195 14.46 13.52 -10.00
CA GLN A 195 13.62 12.42 -9.54
C GLN A 195 13.07 12.80 -8.15
N VAL A 196 11.85 13.35 -8.11
CA VAL A 196 11.27 13.84 -6.86
C VAL A 196 11.04 12.62 -6.00
N TYR A 197 11.82 12.55 -4.94
CA TYR A 197 11.84 11.41 -4.05
C TYR A 197 10.56 11.29 -3.22
N LEU A 198 9.87 12.41 -2.99
CA LEU A 198 8.66 12.48 -2.17
C LEU A 198 7.47 12.98 -2.99
N LEU A 199 6.53 12.08 -3.25
CA LEU A 199 5.27 12.42 -3.92
C LEU A 199 4.31 13.10 -2.93
N PRO A 200 3.31 13.86 -3.43
CA PRO A 200 2.27 14.41 -2.56
C PRO A 200 1.54 13.30 -1.80
N MET A 201 1.34 13.54 -0.50
CA MET A 201 0.60 12.65 0.40
C MET A 201 -0.78 13.21 0.65
N THR A 202 -1.82 12.44 0.35
CA THR A 202 -3.20 12.86 0.54
C THR A 202 -3.79 12.18 1.77
N PHE A 203 -4.41 12.95 2.67
CA PHE A 203 -5.10 12.50 3.87
C PHE A 203 -6.57 12.87 3.76
N LEU A 204 -7.46 11.88 3.74
CA LEU A 204 -8.90 12.10 3.56
C LEU A 204 -9.68 11.72 4.82
N GLY A 205 -10.39 12.70 5.37
CA GLY A 205 -11.33 12.55 6.47
C GLY A 205 -12.76 12.38 5.95
N LYS A 206 -13.75 12.55 6.85
CA LYS A 206 -15.17 12.45 6.48
C LYS A 206 -15.66 13.68 5.71
N ARG A 207 -15.17 14.88 6.08
CA ARG A 207 -15.62 16.17 5.53
C ARG A 207 -14.48 17.06 5.06
N ASP A 208 -13.28 16.80 5.55
CA ASP A 208 -12.06 17.57 5.32
C ASP A 208 -10.93 16.63 4.91
N GLY A 209 -9.91 17.20 4.29
CA GLY A 209 -8.74 16.47 3.85
C GLY A 209 -7.56 17.40 3.61
N TYR A 210 -6.40 16.81 3.39
CA TYR A 210 -5.16 17.54 3.22
C TYR A 210 -4.30 16.89 2.14
N ILE A 211 -3.63 17.69 1.31
CA ILE A 211 -2.55 17.22 0.45
C ILE A 211 -1.27 17.90 0.92
N LEU A 212 -0.33 17.11 1.39
CA LEU A 212 0.97 17.56 1.89
C LEU A 212 2.01 17.30 0.81
N TYR A 213 2.78 18.32 0.45
CA TYR A 213 3.87 18.19 -0.50
C TYR A 213 5.09 18.96 -0.02
N LYS A 214 6.22 18.26 0.14
CA LYS A 214 7.51 18.87 0.45
C LYS A 214 8.32 18.98 -0.84
N ARG A 215 8.68 20.20 -1.20
CA ARG A 215 9.47 20.50 -2.39
C ARG A 215 10.93 20.08 -2.18
N PRO A 216 11.70 19.88 -3.26
CA PRO A 216 13.13 19.61 -3.18
C PRO A 216 13.96 20.70 -2.49
N ASP A 217 13.44 21.93 -2.37
CA ASP A 217 14.08 23.04 -1.65
C ASP A 217 13.73 23.08 -0.14
N GLY A 218 13.01 22.06 0.35
CA GLY A 218 12.58 21.93 1.75
C GLY A 218 11.26 22.62 2.08
N ARG A 219 10.76 23.55 1.24
CA ARG A 219 9.49 24.23 1.50
C ARG A 219 8.32 23.26 1.39
N GLN A 220 7.35 23.43 2.27
CA GLN A 220 6.13 22.62 2.24
C GLN A 220 4.96 23.43 1.70
N ILE A 221 4.16 22.76 0.88
CA ILE A 221 2.88 23.25 0.39
C ILE A 221 1.80 22.31 0.95
N VAL A 222 0.77 22.90 1.51
CA VAL A 222 -0.36 22.19 2.08
C VAL A 222 -1.64 22.68 1.42
N TYR A 223 -2.36 21.77 0.79
CA TYR A 223 -3.71 22.01 0.31
C TYR A 223 -4.70 21.51 1.34
N PHE A 224 -5.63 22.37 1.74
CA PHE A 224 -6.77 22.04 2.58
C PHE A 224 -7.95 21.72 1.68
N LEU A 225 -8.59 20.59 1.92
CA LEU A 225 -9.70 20.10 1.13
C LEU A 225 -10.98 20.09 1.96
N LEU A 226 -12.10 20.36 1.29
CA LEU A 226 -13.44 20.14 1.83
C LEU A 226 -14.23 19.22 0.91
N LYS A 227 -15.04 18.35 1.51
CA LYS A 227 -15.94 17.46 0.77
C LYS A 227 -17.32 18.08 0.67
N GLU A 228 -17.69 18.49 -0.53
CA GLU A 228 -18.97 19.10 -0.85
C GLU A 228 -19.75 18.21 -1.82
N LEU A 229 -20.98 17.82 -1.45
CA LEU A 229 -21.85 16.98 -2.28
C LEU A 229 -21.19 15.67 -2.78
N GLY A 230 -20.24 15.13 -2.00
CA GLY A 230 -19.51 13.91 -2.35
C GLY A 230 -18.17 14.15 -3.07
N THR A 231 -17.89 15.36 -3.53
CA THR A 231 -16.69 15.71 -4.28
C THR A 231 -15.72 16.52 -3.42
N TRP A 232 -14.42 16.25 -3.55
CA TRP A 232 -13.37 17.02 -2.89
C TRP A 232 -13.09 18.31 -3.65
N LYS A 233 -12.94 19.42 -2.92
CA LYS A 233 -12.56 20.72 -3.46
C LYS A 233 -11.44 21.33 -2.63
N LEU A 234 -10.61 22.15 -3.28
CA LEU A 234 -9.63 22.97 -2.59
C LEU A 234 -10.35 24.09 -1.82
N ASP A 235 -10.20 24.09 -0.50
CA ASP A 235 -10.64 25.18 0.39
C ASP A 235 -9.60 26.30 0.41
N LYS A 236 -8.35 25.93 0.68
CA LYS A 236 -7.23 26.88 0.75
C LYS A 236 -5.88 26.20 0.58
N MET A 237 -4.87 27.00 0.25
CA MET A 237 -3.47 26.58 0.17
C MET A 237 -2.63 27.38 1.18
N LYS A 238 -1.64 26.71 1.79
CA LYS A 238 -0.65 27.37 2.66
C LYS A 238 0.76 26.89 2.34
N HIS A 239 1.70 27.83 2.39
CA HIS A 239 3.12 27.54 2.45
C HIS A 239 3.55 27.39 3.91
N VAL A 240 4.21 26.28 4.23
CA VAL A 240 4.78 26.02 5.56
C VAL A 240 6.31 26.22 5.47
N PRO A 241 6.90 27.10 6.30
CA PRO A 241 8.35 27.28 6.36
C PRO A 241 9.04 25.98 6.77
N SER A 242 10.13 25.60 6.09
CA SER A 242 10.96 24.48 6.53
C SER A 242 11.70 24.84 7.81
N LYS A 243 11.76 23.93 8.79
CA LYS A 243 12.91 23.87 9.70
C LYS A 243 14.12 23.51 8.82
N GLU A 244 15.27 24.18 8.97
CA GLU A 244 16.43 24.01 8.06
C GLU A 244 16.71 22.53 7.76
N VAL A 245 16.77 22.18 6.48
CA VAL A 245 17.10 20.82 6.04
C VAL A 245 18.60 20.61 6.26
N SER A 246 18.94 19.59 7.04
CA SER A 246 20.31 19.06 7.10
C SER A 246 20.78 18.78 5.67
N LYS A 247 21.91 19.41 5.28
CA LYS A 247 22.51 19.27 3.95
C LYS A 247 23.04 17.85 3.74
N VAL A 248 22.16 16.87 3.57
CA VAL A 248 22.50 15.64 2.87
C VAL A 248 22.12 15.86 1.42
N SER A 249 23.07 16.41 0.68
CA SER A 249 23.03 16.58 -0.75
C SER A 249 22.70 15.24 -1.44
N LEU A 250 21.48 15.08 -1.92
CA LEU A 250 21.18 14.14 -3.01
C LEU A 250 21.67 14.78 -4.31
N ALA A 251 22.98 14.68 -4.54
CA ALA A 251 23.54 14.78 -5.87
C ALA A 251 23.25 13.46 -6.56
N PHE A 252 22.42 13.50 -7.60
CA PHE A 252 22.18 12.38 -8.49
C PHE A 252 23.38 12.26 -9.44
N VAL A 253 23.97 11.06 -9.53
CA VAL A 253 24.88 10.66 -10.61
C VAL A 253 24.03 10.00 -11.70
#